data_AF-A0A6I9YJT7-F1
#
_entry.id   AF-A0A6I9YJT7-F1
#
_cell.length_a   1.000
_cell.length_b   1.000
_cell.length_c   1.000
_cell.angle_alpha   90.00
_cell.angle_beta   90.00
_cell.angle_gamma   90.00
#
_symmetry.space_group_name_H-M   'P 1'
#
loop_
_entity.id
_entity.type
_entity.pdbx_description
1 polymer ?
#
loop_
_entity_poly.entity_id
_entity_poly.type
_entity_poly.pdbx_seq_one_letter_code
_entity_poly.pdbx_strand_id
1 'polypeptide(L)'
;MEKKSLSDSCLLLISEDKYAEKLDIRTVREGDRVTIENSNWLLKERIVDDLIWSQWDMVEQRLFYIVTKEEERDTLHCIQFYPDKDSKLILEAPLEISMADIRLRSVNLNYSYYQDQETIPKPLDLHIFTSDTGSLCLCYCLADTNSKEVSYSVAFLHKGYSKTYIVTLEERNSPQIKELVFLDLGSYVAVYLPGQFLHLLDTQHPSLICHSFFLSGEDAKINPLNADTVFSPAKSSILDRRTGKIFTVEMSPEALLQFLWKSKSDNDQLAALHCLLLHVGSTEELEDQIIQWLSENASSCFAFDPIQEVIIASLHWKLCLESSHLDKLLLYTSLPNWKKDIPGILCEMYFISLPSLKVSLHNKNIVTM
;
A
#
# COMPACT_ATOMS: atom_id res chain seq x y z
N MET A 1 -11.84 45.26 2.92
CA MET A 1 -11.54 43.89 2.46
C MET A 1 -12.57 42.99 3.12
N GLU A 2 -13.47 42.38 2.35
CA GLU A 2 -14.55 41.55 2.90
C GLU A 2 -13.97 40.24 3.47
N LYS A 3 -14.20 40.00 4.77
CA LYS A 3 -14.00 38.68 5.38
C LYS A 3 -15.10 37.76 4.88
N LYS A 4 -14.74 36.77 4.08
CA LYS A 4 -15.67 35.71 3.67
C LYS A 4 -15.43 34.51 4.59
N SER A 5 -16.44 34.15 5.38
CA SER A 5 -16.43 32.91 6.15
C SER A 5 -16.42 31.73 5.17
N LEU A 6 -15.38 30.91 5.23
CA LEU A 6 -15.34 29.66 4.49
C LEU A 6 -15.67 28.55 5.48
N SER A 7 -16.72 27.82 5.14
CA SER A 7 -17.03 26.44 5.57
C SER A 7 -16.39 25.97 6.88
N ASP A 8 -17.24 25.63 7.85
CA ASP A 8 -16.81 24.92 9.05
C ASP A 8 -15.90 23.75 8.68
N SER A 9 -14.68 23.75 9.21
CA SER A 9 -13.68 22.71 8.99
C SER A 9 -13.43 21.98 10.31
N CYS A 10 -12.85 20.79 10.26
CA CYS A 10 -12.50 20.04 11.46
C CYS A 10 -10.99 19.80 11.51
N LEU A 11 -10.41 19.90 12.70
CA LEU A 11 -9.04 19.51 12.98
C LEU A 11 -9.06 18.19 13.75
N LEU A 12 -8.30 17.21 13.29
CA LEU A 12 -8.07 15.97 14.04
C LEU A 12 -6.74 16.12 14.80
N LEU A 13 -6.80 15.97 16.12
CA LEU A 13 -5.63 15.96 17.00
C LEU A 13 -5.42 14.56 17.56
N ILE A 14 -4.18 14.08 17.51
CA ILE A 14 -3.76 12.82 18.12
C ILE A 14 -2.80 13.18 19.25
N SER A 15 -3.17 12.82 20.48
CA SER A 15 -2.41 13.13 21.69
C SER A 15 -1.40 12.04 22.03
N GLU A 16 -0.29 12.43 22.65
CA GLU A 16 0.68 11.51 23.25
C GLU A 16 0.07 10.68 24.38
N ASP A 17 -0.99 11.20 25.02
CA ASP A 17 -1.80 10.50 26.03
C ASP A 17 -2.72 9.40 25.44
N LYS A 18 -2.43 8.93 24.21
CA LYS A 18 -3.11 7.81 23.55
C LYS A 18 -4.57 8.05 23.15
N TYR A 19 -4.98 9.29 22.87
CA TYR A 19 -6.35 9.56 22.43
C TYR A 19 -6.38 10.47 21.19
N ALA A 20 -7.50 10.44 20.47
CA ALA A 20 -7.76 11.31 19.32
C ALA A 20 -9.01 12.16 19.54
N GLU A 21 -8.92 13.44 19.19
CA GLU A 21 -10.02 14.41 19.32
C GLU A 21 -10.26 15.15 18.00
N LYS A 22 -11.53 15.42 17.69
CA LYS A 22 -11.97 16.32 16.62
C LYS A 22 -12.30 17.68 17.20
N LEU A 23 -11.82 18.73 16.55
CA LEU A 23 -12.10 20.11 16.90
C LEU A 23 -12.76 20.82 15.73
N ASP A 24 -13.92 21.38 15.97
CA ASP A 24 -14.61 22.22 14.99
C ASP A 24 -13.94 23.59 14.93
N ILE A 25 -13.34 23.90 13.78
CA ILE A 25 -12.64 25.17 13.52
C ILE A 25 -13.39 25.99 12.46
N ARG A 26 -13.40 27.31 12.65
CA ARG A 26 -13.86 28.25 11.63
C ARG A 26 -12.67 28.80 10.88
N THR A 27 -12.74 28.76 9.56
CA THR A 27 -11.68 29.33 8.71
C THR A 27 -12.18 30.61 8.05
N VAL A 28 -11.35 31.64 8.07
CA VAL A 28 -11.64 32.92 7.43
C VAL A 28 -10.57 33.15 6.38
N ARG A 29 -11.00 33.54 5.18
CA ARG A 29 -10.06 33.95 4.12
C ARG A 29 -9.91 35.46 4.14
N GLU A 30 -8.67 35.89 4.25
CA GLU A 30 -8.24 37.28 4.09
C GLU A 30 -7.32 37.35 2.84
N GLY A 31 -7.91 37.65 1.68
CA GLY A 31 -7.20 37.63 0.39
C GLY A 31 -6.81 36.21 -0.01
N ASP A 32 -5.51 35.95 -0.18
CA ASP A 32 -4.96 34.61 -0.49
C ASP A 32 -4.60 33.80 0.76
N ARG A 33 -4.77 34.35 1.96
CA ARG A 33 -4.44 33.68 3.22
C ARG A 33 -5.71 33.12 3.86
N VAL A 34 -5.62 31.88 4.36
CA VAL A 34 -6.66 31.25 5.18
C VAL A 34 -6.15 31.20 6.62
N THR A 35 -6.89 31.79 7.55
CA THR A 35 -6.57 31.81 8.97
C THR A 35 -7.66 31.13 9.76
N ILE A 36 -7.28 30.37 10.79
CA ILE A 36 -8.22 29.82 11.77
C ILE A 36 -8.71 30.99 12.62
N GLU A 37 -10.02 31.21 12.65
CA GLU A 37 -10.64 32.21 13.50
C GLU A 37 -10.44 31.81 14.96
N ASN A 38 -9.95 32.75 15.78
CA ASN A 38 -9.67 32.48 17.18
C ASN A 38 -10.99 32.38 17.96
N SER A 39 -11.58 31.19 17.96
CA SER A 39 -12.69 30.85 18.83
C SER A 39 -12.13 30.34 20.16
N ASN A 40 -12.26 31.16 21.21
CA ASN A 40 -11.95 30.80 22.59
C ASN A 40 -12.69 29.53 23.09
N TRP A 41 -13.64 29.02 22.32
CA TRP A 41 -14.49 27.87 22.60
C TRP A 41 -14.53 26.96 21.37
N LEU A 42 -13.44 26.23 21.12
CA LEU A 42 -13.46 25.13 20.14
C LEU A 42 -14.22 23.97 20.77
N LEU A 43 -15.29 23.50 20.12
CA LEU A 43 -15.96 22.28 20.53
C LEU A 43 -15.00 21.13 20.29
N LYS A 44 -14.61 20.44 21.37
CA LYS A 44 -13.75 19.26 21.33
C LYS A 44 -14.61 18.02 21.52
N GLU A 45 -14.46 17.08 20.61
CA GLU A 45 -15.10 15.78 20.67
C GLU A 45 -14.02 14.71 20.69
N ARG A 46 -13.96 13.92 21.76
CA ARG A 46 -13.04 12.80 21.88
C ARG A 46 -13.61 11.61 21.11
N ILE A 47 -12.86 11.10 20.15
CA ILE A 47 -13.32 10.08 19.20
C ILE A 47 -12.75 8.71 19.55
N VAL A 48 -11.49 8.65 19.99
CA VAL A 48 -10.81 7.39 20.27
C VAL A 48 -9.97 7.50 21.53
N ASP A 49 -9.94 6.39 22.28
CA ASP A 49 -9.15 6.16 23.48
C ASP A 49 -8.15 5.02 23.30
N ASP A 50 -7.12 4.99 24.14
CA ASP A 50 -6.13 3.91 24.26
C ASP A 50 -5.48 3.47 22.94
N LEU A 51 -5.22 4.44 22.06
CA LEU A 51 -4.54 4.27 20.80
C LEU A 51 -3.11 3.73 21.02
N ILE A 52 -2.73 2.70 20.26
CA ILE A 52 -1.34 2.25 20.17
C ILE A 52 -0.71 2.57 18.82
N TRP A 53 -1.53 2.77 17.79
CA TRP A 53 -1.07 3.15 16.46
C TRP A 53 -2.18 3.89 15.70
N SER A 54 -1.79 4.79 14.79
CA SER A 54 -2.74 5.47 13.91
C SER A 54 -2.12 5.84 12.56
N GLN A 55 -2.97 5.89 11.53
CA GLN A 55 -2.66 6.41 10.19
C GLN A 55 -3.86 7.15 9.61
N TRP A 56 -3.59 8.32 9.03
CA TRP A 56 -4.59 9.18 8.42
C TRP A 56 -4.58 9.11 6.89
N ASP A 57 -5.67 8.63 6.30
CA ASP A 57 -5.88 8.68 4.85
C ASP A 57 -6.43 10.05 4.44
N MET A 58 -5.58 10.85 3.80
CA MET A 58 -5.92 12.19 3.32
C MET A 58 -6.92 12.19 2.17
N VAL A 59 -6.96 11.13 1.35
CA VAL A 59 -7.78 11.09 0.13
C VAL A 59 -9.21 10.73 0.51
N GLU A 60 -9.38 9.63 1.23
CA GLU A 60 -10.69 9.13 1.62
C GLU A 60 -11.20 9.72 2.94
N GLN A 61 -10.39 10.55 3.63
CA GLN A 61 -10.71 11.15 4.94
C GLN A 61 -11.06 10.08 5.99
N ARG A 62 -10.16 9.11 6.14
CA ARG A 62 -10.32 7.97 7.07
C ARG A 62 -9.20 7.95 8.10
N LEU A 63 -9.56 7.67 9.35
CA LEU A 63 -8.58 7.36 10.40
C LEU A 63 -8.54 5.86 10.62
N PHE A 64 -7.40 5.25 10.34
CA PHE A 64 -7.10 3.90 10.79
C PHE A 64 -6.37 3.96 12.13
N TYR A 65 -6.75 3.10 13.06
CA TYR A 65 -6.10 3.04 14.36
C TYR A 65 -6.17 1.65 14.99
N ILE A 66 -5.22 1.35 15.86
CA ILE A 66 -5.19 0.09 16.61
C ILE A 66 -5.33 0.41 18.09
N VAL A 67 -6.16 -0.37 18.77
CA VAL A 67 -6.31 -0.39 20.22
C VAL A 67 -5.99 -1.77 20.76
N THR A 68 -5.36 -1.80 21.92
CA THR A 68 -5.15 -3.03 22.71
C THR A 68 -6.20 -3.06 23.80
N LYS A 69 -6.96 -4.16 23.88
CA LYS A 69 -7.83 -4.43 25.04
C LYS A 69 -7.15 -5.50 25.88
N GLU A 70 -7.07 -5.29 27.19
CA GLU A 70 -6.28 -6.10 28.12
C GLU A 70 -6.50 -7.63 28.04
N GLU A 71 -7.68 -8.08 27.57
CA GLU A 71 -8.06 -9.49 27.44
C GLU A 71 -8.41 -9.94 26.01
N GLU A 72 -8.36 -9.04 25.01
CA GLU A 72 -8.69 -9.35 23.61
C GLU A 72 -7.46 -9.19 22.68
N ARG A 73 -7.58 -9.68 21.45
CA ARG A 73 -6.57 -9.42 20.40
C ARG A 73 -6.53 -7.93 20.07
N ASP A 74 -5.35 -7.43 19.73
CA ASP A 74 -5.22 -6.08 19.18
C ASP A 74 -6.16 -5.92 17.98
N THR A 75 -6.88 -4.80 17.92
CA THR A 75 -7.95 -4.65 16.93
C THR A 75 -7.75 -3.39 16.12
N LEU A 76 -7.64 -3.56 14.80
CA LEU A 76 -7.63 -2.48 13.83
C LEU A 76 -9.04 -1.95 13.61
N HIS A 77 -9.19 -0.64 13.72
CA HIS A 77 -10.43 0.08 13.49
C HIS A 77 -10.25 1.10 12.36
N CYS A 78 -11.32 1.41 11.66
CA CYS A 78 -11.36 2.49 10.69
C CYS A 78 -12.59 3.37 10.91
N ILE A 79 -12.37 4.68 11.09
CA ILE A 79 -13.42 5.70 11.16
C ILE A 79 -13.43 6.50 9.86
N GLN A 80 -14.59 6.59 9.23
CA GLN A 80 -14.85 7.47 8.10
C GLN A 80 -15.37 8.82 8.61
N PHE A 81 -14.75 9.91 8.16
CA PHE A 81 -15.25 11.25 8.38
C PHE A 81 -16.05 11.71 7.15
N TYR A 82 -17.27 12.19 7.38
CA TYR A 82 -18.17 12.64 6.33
C TYR A 82 -18.21 14.17 6.24
N PRO A 83 -18.59 14.75 5.08
CA PRO A 83 -18.66 16.21 4.92
C PRO A 83 -19.67 16.91 5.83
N ASP A 84 -20.64 16.18 6.39
CA ASP A 84 -21.60 16.66 7.37
C ASP A 84 -21.06 16.69 8.82
N LYS A 85 -19.75 16.45 8.98
CA LYS A 85 -19.01 16.35 10.25
C LYS A 85 -19.36 15.14 11.10
N ASP A 86 -20.19 14.22 10.59
CA ASP A 86 -20.42 12.93 11.22
C ASP A 86 -19.18 12.04 11.03
N SER A 87 -18.92 11.18 12.01
CA SER A 87 -17.83 10.22 11.96
C SER A 87 -18.35 8.85 12.38
N LYS A 88 -18.18 7.83 11.53
CA LYS A 88 -18.68 6.49 11.80
C LYS A 88 -17.54 5.48 11.77
N LEU A 89 -17.53 4.59 12.75
CA LEU A 89 -16.74 3.37 12.66
C LEU A 89 -17.30 2.52 11.51
N ILE A 90 -16.46 2.24 10.51
CA ILE A 90 -16.87 1.50 9.31
C ILE A 90 -16.27 0.09 9.27
N LEU A 91 -15.14 -0.14 9.93
CA LEU A 91 -14.42 -1.41 9.88
C LEU A 91 -13.76 -1.71 11.24
N GLU A 92 -13.79 -2.98 11.62
CA GLU A 92 -13.12 -3.52 12.79
C GLU A 92 -12.53 -4.90 12.43
N ALA A 93 -11.22 -5.09 12.62
CA ALA A 93 -10.50 -6.30 12.26
C ALA A 93 -9.57 -6.74 13.40
N PRO A 94 -9.78 -7.93 13.99
CA PRO A 94 -8.86 -8.45 15.00
C PRO A 94 -7.54 -8.84 14.34
N LEU A 95 -6.45 -8.38 14.91
CA LEU A 95 -5.09 -8.66 14.47
C LEU A 95 -4.56 -9.91 15.20
N GLU A 96 -3.85 -10.76 14.49
CA GLU A 96 -3.24 -11.96 15.07
C GLU A 96 -1.81 -11.72 15.58
N ILE A 97 -1.31 -10.51 15.37
CA ILE A 97 -0.03 -10.03 15.90
C ILE A 97 -0.26 -9.33 17.23
N SER A 98 0.55 -9.70 18.23
CA SER A 98 0.62 -8.95 19.50
C SER A 98 1.53 -7.76 19.31
N MET A 99 0.97 -6.56 19.44
CA MET A 99 1.64 -5.27 19.34
C MET A 99 2.12 -4.78 20.71
N ALA A 100 2.07 -5.64 21.75
CA ALA A 100 2.33 -5.31 23.15
C ALA A 100 3.69 -4.62 23.41
N ASP A 101 4.65 -4.77 22.50
CA ASP A 101 5.99 -4.16 22.61
C ASP A 101 6.15 -2.84 21.82
N ILE A 102 5.09 -2.32 21.19
CA ILE A 102 5.19 -1.19 20.27
C ILE A 102 4.76 0.09 20.98
N ARG A 103 5.73 0.99 21.19
CA ARG A 103 5.46 2.37 21.61
C ARG A 103 4.62 3.07 20.55
N LEU A 104 3.67 3.89 21.00
CA LEU A 104 2.73 4.65 20.17
C LEU A 104 3.40 5.24 18.93
N ARG A 105 2.96 4.81 17.75
CA ARG A 105 3.42 5.39 16.49
C ARG A 105 2.24 5.91 15.69
N SER A 106 2.21 7.22 15.48
CA SER A 106 1.34 7.87 14.51
C SER A 106 2.07 7.94 13.17
N VAL A 107 1.77 7.01 12.28
CA VAL A 107 2.27 7.04 10.90
C VAL A 107 1.49 8.15 10.21
N ASN A 108 2.21 9.09 9.58
CA ASN A 108 1.75 10.35 8.93
C ASN A 108 1.99 11.63 9.73
N LEU A 109 2.33 11.53 11.02
CA LEU A 109 2.66 12.69 11.86
C LEU A 109 4.14 12.71 12.27
N ASN A 110 5.02 11.99 11.55
CA ASN A 110 6.47 11.92 11.82
C ASN A 110 7.16 13.29 11.71
N TYR A 111 6.92 14.10 12.73
CA TYR A 111 7.59 15.33 13.10
C TYR A 111 8.09 15.11 14.53
N SER A 112 8.96 14.13 14.74
CA SER A 112 9.79 14.12 15.94
C SER A 112 10.88 15.19 15.74
N TYR A 113 10.71 16.33 16.41
CA TYR A 113 11.72 17.38 16.48
C TYR A 113 12.95 16.98 17.32
N TYR A 114 12.95 15.76 17.89
CA TYR A 114 14.03 15.26 18.74
C TYR A 114 14.81 14.15 18.04
N GLN A 115 15.92 14.55 17.41
CA GLN A 115 17.12 13.73 17.38
C GLN A 115 17.72 13.72 18.81
N ASP A 116 17.13 12.96 19.73
CA ASP A 116 17.87 12.58 20.94
C ASP A 116 18.43 11.18 20.75
N GLN A 117 19.75 11.11 20.94
CA GLN A 117 20.65 9.97 20.74
C GLN A 117 20.45 8.83 21.75
N GLU A 118 19.25 8.65 22.28
CA GLU A 118 18.94 7.47 23.07
C GLU A 118 18.58 6.31 22.13
N THR A 119 19.22 5.16 22.34
CA THR A 119 18.88 3.88 21.71
C THR A 119 17.49 3.44 22.13
N ILE A 120 16.49 4.12 21.59
CA ILE A 120 15.08 3.74 21.67
C ILE A 120 14.94 2.51 20.76
N PRO A 121 14.38 1.38 21.25
CA PRO A 121 14.10 0.24 20.38
C PRO A 121 13.24 0.70 19.21
N LYS A 122 13.70 0.40 17.99
CA LYS A 122 13.02 0.85 16.77
C LYS A 122 11.59 0.30 16.75
N PRO A 123 10.56 1.14 16.73
CA PRO A 123 9.17 0.68 16.69
C PRO A 123 8.87 0.00 15.36
N LEU A 124 7.89 -0.92 15.37
CA LEU A 124 7.42 -1.62 14.18
C LEU A 124 7.07 -0.62 13.05
N ASP A 125 7.53 -0.90 11.84
CA ASP A 125 7.11 -0.18 10.64
C ASP A 125 5.84 -0.80 10.12
N LEU A 126 4.71 -0.10 10.28
CA LEU A 126 3.36 -0.59 9.99
C LEU A 126 2.61 0.42 9.13
N HIS A 127 2.05 -0.05 8.02
CA HIS A 127 1.35 0.76 7.03
C HIS A 127 0.06 0.08 6.60
N ILE A 128 -0.98 0.88 6.37
CA ILE A 128 -2.24 0.42 5.78
C ILE A 128 -2.38 1.01 4.39
N PHE A 129 -2.74 0.17 3.44
CA PHE A 129 -3.02 0.59 2.06
C PHE A 129 -4.43 0.20 1.67
N THR A 130 -5.09 1.13 0.99
CA THR A 130 -6.43 0.94 0.42
C THR A 130 -6.43 1.34 -1.04
N SER A 131 -7.02 0.50 -1.88
CA SER A 131 -7.19 0.81 -3.30
C SER A 131 -8.65 1.13 -3.65
N ASP A 132 -8.81 1.87 -4.74
CA ASP A 132 -10.08 2.10 -5.44
C ASP A 132 -10.74 0.79 -5.89
N THR A 133 -9.94 -0.23 -6.20
CA THR A 133 -10.42 -1.60 -6.52
C THR A 133 -10.90 -2.39 -5.30
N GLY A 134 -10.83 -1.82 -4.09
CA GLY A 134 -11.34 -2.41 -2.86
C GLY A 134 -10.34 -3.30 -2.11
N SER A 135 -9.05 -3.29 -2.49
CA SER A 135 -8.01 -3.95 -1.70
C SER A 135 -7.79 -3.19 -0.40
N LEU A 136 -7.66 -3.94 0.70
CA LEU A 136 -7.23 -3.46 2.01
C LEU A 136 -6.07 -4.34 2.49
N CYS A 137 -4.90 -3.73 2.70
CA CYS A 137 -3.68 -4.42 3.09
C CYS A 137 -3.06 -3.76 4.33
N LEU A 138 -2.58 -4.59 5.25
CA LEU A 138 -1.78 -4.19 6.40
C LEU A 138 -0.36 -4.73 6.21
N CYS A 139 0.61 -3.85 6.08
CA CYS A 139 2.01 -4.20 5.85
C CYS A 139 2.82 -3.89 7.09
N TYR A 140 3.71 -4.79 7.48
CA TYR A 140 4.63 -4.53 8.58
C TYR A 140 5.97 -5.24 8.46
N CYS A 141 7.00 -4.65 9.04
CA CYS A 141 8.33 -5.23 9.16
C CYS A 141 8.66 -5.48 10.64
N LEU A 142 8.95 -6.72 11.00
CA LEU A 142 9.52 -7.04 12.31
C LEU A 142 11.02 -6.79 12.21
N ALA A 143 11.52 -5.75 12.89
CA ALA A 143 12.92 -5.38 12.84
C ALA A 143 13.78 -6.46 13.51
N ASP A 144 14.40 -7.34 12.72
CA ASP A 144 15.47 -8.20 13.21
C ASP A 144 16.80 -7.48 13.01
N THR A 145 17.42 -7.08 14.13
CA THR A 145 18.46 -6.04 14.12
C THR A 145 19.85 -6.56 13.73
N ASN A 146 20.01 -7.87 13.48
CA ASN A 146 21.34 -8.49 13.28
C ASN A 146 21.37 -9.72 12.34
N SER A 147 20.34 -9.99 11.55
CA SER A 147 20.32 -11.16 10.65
C SER A 147 20.70 -10.81 9.20
N LYS A 148 21.25 -11.79 8.48
CA LYS A 148 21.49 -11.72 7.02
C LYS A 148 20.18 -11.79 6.21
N GLU A 149 19.05 -11.72 6.89
CA GLU A 149 17.72 -11.94 6.36
C GLU A 149 16.83 -10.77 6.76
N VAL A 150 15.92 -10.40 5.88
CA VAL A 150 14.89 -9.40 6.15
C VAL A 150 13.55 -10.08 6.04
N SER A 151 12.75 -9.97 7.11
CA SER A 151 11.40 -10.53 7.17
C SER A 151 10.38 -9.41 7.24
N TYR A 152 9.39 -9.48 6.35
CA TYR A 152 8.25 -8.58 6.36
C TYR A 152 6.97 -9.32 6.01
N SER A 153 5.84 -8.78 6.46
CA SER A 153 4.54 -9.40 6.27
C SER A 153 3.56 -8.44 5.62
N VAL A 154 2.71 -8.98 4.76
CA VAL A 154 1.57 -8.29 4.17
C VAL A 154 0.31 -9.09 4.45
N ALA A 155 -0.53 -8.55 5.32
CA ALA A 155 -1.86 -9.05 5.63
C ALA A 155 -2.86 -8.48 4.63
N PHE A 156 -3.35 -9.33 3.73
CA PHE A 156 -4.42 -9.02 2.79
C PHE A 156 -5.76 -9.16 3.50
N LEU A 157 -6.10 -8.17 4.33
CA LEU A 157 -7.29 -8.18 5.20
C LEU A 157 -8.58 -8.47 4.40
N HIS A 158 -8.69 -7.91 3.21
CA HIS A 158 -9.83 -8.13 2.31
C HIS A 158 -9.93 -9.57 1.73
N LYS A 159 -8.86 -10.37 1.81
CA LYS A 159 -8.84 -11.79 1.38
C LYS A 159 -8.77 -12.79 2.54
N GLY A 160 -8.53 -12.33 3.78
CA GLY A 160 -8.49 -13.20 4.95
C GLY A 160 -7.24 -14.07 5.05
N TYR A 161 -6.11 -13.63 4.50
CA TYR A 161 -4.82 -14.25 4.76
C TYR A 161 -3.68 -13.22 4.83
N SER A 162 -2.59 -13.62 5.45
CA SER A 162 -1.32 -12.90 5.52
C SER A 162 -0.22 -13.70 4.85
N LYS A 163 0.71 -12.99 4.21
CA LYS A 163 1.94 -13.57 3.68
C LYS A 163 3.15 -12.95 4.36
N THR A 164 4.02 -13.78 4.88
CA THR A 164 5.32 -13.39 5.43
C THR A 164 6.39 -13.78 4.43
N TYR A 165 7.25 -12.82 4.09
CA TYR A 165 8.32 -12.97 3.13
C TYR A 165 9.65 -12.87 3.87
N ILE A 166 10.52 -13.84 3.66
CA ILE A 166 11.88 -13.86 4.20
C ILE A 166 12.85 -13.78 3.02
N VAL A 167 13.64 -12.71 2.99
CA VAL A 167 14.59 -12.43 1.92
C VAL A 167 16.00 -12.57 2.46
N THR A 168 16.82 -13.40 1.82
CA THR A 168 18.26 -13.49 2.11
C THR A 168 19.01 -12.36 1.40
N LEU A 169 19.76 -11.56 2.15
CA LEU A 169 20.52 -10.44 1.59
C LEU A 169 21.86 -10.90 1.02
N GLU A 170 22.22 -10.39 -0.15
CA GLU A 170 23.55 -10.58 -0.70
C GLU A 170 24.58 -9.75 0.10
N GLU A 171 25.72 -10.35 0.48
CA GLU A 171 26.80 -9.65 1.18
C GLU A 171 27.40 -8.55 0.30
N ARG A 172 26.90 -7.31 0.45
CA ARG A 172 27.47 -6.11 -0.17
C ARG A 172 28.08 -5.20 0.91
N ASN A 173 29.30 -4.74 0.66
CA ASN A 173 30.12 -3.89 1.53
C ASN A 173 29.58 -2.47 1.81
N SER A 174 28.27 -2.21 1.73
CA SER A 174 27.72 -0.88 2.03
C SER A 174 27.24 -0.80 3.49
N PRO A 175 27.86 0.03 4.35
CA PRO A 175 27.55 0.12 5.79
C PRO A 175 26.28 0.91 6.11
N GLN A 176 25.30 0.97 5.21
CA GLN A 176 24.06 1.73 5.43
C GLN A 176 22.87 0.91 4.95
N ILE A 177 22.41 -0.03 5.78
CA ILE A 177 21.07 -0.59 5.63
C ILE A 177 20.11 0.57 5.87
N LYS A 178 19.55 1.09 4.78
CA LYS A 178 18.38 1.95 4.82
C LYS A 178 17.18 1.07 5.15
N GLU A 179 16.28 1.58 5.98
CA GLU A 179 15.14 0.81 6.48
C GLU A 179 14.26 0.27 5.34
N LEU A 180 13.58 -0.85 5.58
CA LEU A 180 12.58 -1.38 4.66
C LEU A 180 11.44 -0.36 4.53
N VAL A 181 10.92 -0.20 3.32
CA VAL A 181 9.90 0.79 3.03
C VAL A 181 8.74 0.12 2.31
N PHE A 182 7.52 0.55 2.65
CA PHE A 182 6.31 0.20 1.94
C PHE A 182 5.76 1.39 1.14
N LEU A 183 5.34 1.13 -0.10
CA LEU A 183 4.74 2.12 -1.00
C LEU A 183 3.42 1.64 -1.58
N ASP A 184 2.46 2.54 -1.62
CA ASP A 184 1.21 2.35 -2.34
C ASP A 184 1.36 2.73 -3.81
N LEU A 185 1.24 1.77 -4.72
CA LEU A 185 1.19 1.99 -6.17
C LEU A 185 -0.21 1.68 -6.74
N GLY A 186 -1.26 1.75 -5.90
CA GLY A 186 -2.65 1.49 -6.27
C GLY A 186 -2.98 0.00 -6.26
N SER A 187 -2.70 -0.70 -7.34
CA SER A 187 -2.91 -2.15 -7.45
C SER A 187 -1.75 -2.99 -6.93
N TYR A 188 -0.63 -2.32 -6.62
CA TYR A 188 0.56 -2.93 -6.06
C TYR A 188 0.95 -2.27 -4.74
N VAL A 189 1.45 -3.10 -3.83
CA VAL A 189 2.30 -2.63 -2.72
C VAL A 189 3.75 -2.88 -3.12
N ALA A 190 4.56 -1.82 -3.15
CA ALA A 190 6.00 -1.96 -3.34
C ALA A 190 6.69 -2.07 -1.98
N VAL A 191 7.42 -3.16 -1.76
CA VAL A 191 8.29 -3.37 -0.61
C VAL A 191 9.72 -3.17 -1.07
N TYR A 192 10.34 -2.09 -0.61
CA TYR A 192 11.63 -1.64 -1.11
C TYR A 192 12.68 -1.61 -0.01
N LEU A 193 13.80 -2.29 -0.24
CA LEU A 193 15.00 -2.17 0.59
C LEU A 193 16.12 -1.53 -0.25
N PRO A 194 16.47 -0.26 -0.01
CA PRO A 194 17.38 0.47 -0.88
C PRO A 194 18.73 -0.22 -1.09
N GLY A 195 19.08 -0.45 -2.36
CA GLY A 195 20.33 -1.09 -2.77
C GLY A 195 20.34 -2.62 -2.63
N GLN A 196 19.23 -3.24 -2.22
CA GLN A 196 19.09 -4.68 -2.04
C GLN A 196 18.03 -5.26 -2.99
N PHE A 197 16.75 -4.93 -2.76
CA PHE A 197 15.64 -5.48 -3.54
C PHE A 197 14.42 -4.55 -3.63
N LEU A 198 13.56 -4.84 -4.60
CA LEU A 198 12.23 -4.27 -4.79
C LEU A 198 11.25 -5.40 -5.06
N HIS A 199 10.28 -5.60 -4.16
CA HIS A 199 9.19 -6.56 -4.33
C HIS A 199 7.90 -5.81 -4.63
N LEU A 200 7.30 -6.04 -5.79
CA LEU A 200 5.98 -5.51 -6.13
C LEU A 200 4.93 -6.59 -5.92
N LEU A 201 4.05 -6.39 -4.95
CA LEU A 201 3.01 -7.34 -4.56
C LEU A 201 1.65 -6.91 -5.12
N ASP A 202 1.06 -7.73 -5.99
CA ASP A 202 -0.29 -7.46 -6.51
C ASP A 202 -1.33 -7.63 -5.39
N THR A 203 -2.10 -6.58 -5.12
CA THR A 203 -3.08 -6.57 -4.03
C THR A 203 -4.44 -7.13 -4.43
N GLN A 204 -4.72 -7.29 -5.72
CA GLN A 204 -6.01 -7.79 -6.23
C GLN A 204 -6.02 -9.32 -6.28
N HIS A 205 -4.91 -9.90 -6.74
CA HIS A 205 -4.69 -11.35 -6.85
C HIS A 205 -3.46 -11.83 -6.07
N PRO A 206 -3.37 -11.58 -4.75
CA PRO A 206 -2.16 -11.89 -4.00
C PRO A 206 -1.82 -13.38 -3.93
N SER A 207 -2.74 -14.28 -4.28
CA SER A 207 -2.51 -15.72 -4.35
C SER A 207 -1.74 -16.14 -5.61
N LEU A 208 -1.74 -15.30 -6.65
CA LEU A 208 -1.13 -15.59 -7.94
C LEU A 208 0.27 -14.95 -7.99
N ILE A 209 1.29 -15.76 -7.73
CA ILE A 209 2.69 -15.31 -7.63
C ILE A 209 3.17 -14.66 -8.93
N CYS A 210 2.68 -15.13 -10.08
CA CYS A 210 2.94 -14.57 -11.41
C CYS A 210 2.53 -13.11 -11.60
N HIS A 211 1.74 -12.52 -10.71
CA HIS A 211 1.43 -11.09 -10.77
C HIS A 211 2.40 -10.23 -9.95
N SER A 212 3.22 -10.85 -9.09
CA SER A 212 4.16 -10.17 -8.21
C SER A 212 5.59 -10.23 -8.76
N PHE A 213 6.35 -9.16 -8.55
CA PHE A 213 7.74 -9.05 -9.01
C PHE A 213 8.69 -9.13 -7.83
N PHE A 214 9.84 -9.76 -8.03
CA PHE A 214 10.97 -9.56 -7.16
C PHE A 214 12.20 -9.20 -7.97
N LEU A 215 12.66 -7.98 -7.77
CA LEU A 215 13.79 -7.41 -8.45
C LEU A 215 14.93 -7.26 -7.45
N SER A 216 16.15 -7.57 -7.87
CA SER A 216 17.37 -7.39 -7.10
C SER A 216 18.44 -6.65 -7.92
N GLY A 217 19.49 -6.15 -7.26
CA GLY A 217 20.60 -5.51 -7.95
C GLY A 217 20.23 -4.20 -8.67
N GLU A 218 20.54 -4.10 -9.97
CA GLU A 218 20.29 -2.89 -10.76
C GLU A 218 18.80 -2.71 -11.11
N ASP A 219 18.07 -3.81 -11.32
CA ASP A 219 16.64 -3.77 -11.69
C ASP A 219 15.76 -3.34 -10.50
N ALA A 220 16.26 -3.45 -9.27
CA ALA A 220 15.57 -3.00 -8.06
C ALA A 220 15.65 -1.48 -7.82
N LYS A 221 16.40 -0.72 -8.63
CA LYS A 221 16.66 0.69 -8.34
C LYS A 221 15.46 1.58 -8.65
N ILE A 222 14.99 2.30 -7.64
CA ILE A 222 14.05 3.42 -7.81
C ILE A 222 14.86 4.71 -7.96
N ASN A 223 14.89 5.26 -9.18
CA ASN A 223 15.60 6.51 -9.47
C ASN A 223 14.67 7.73 -9.32
N PRO A 224 15.12 8.87 -8.74
CA PRO A 224 16.36 9.15 -8.04
C PRO A 224 16.13 9.26 -6.52
N LEU A 225 16.02 8.13 -5.80
CA LEU A 225 15.89 8.18 -4.34
C LEU A 225 17.23 8.58 -3.69
N ASN A 226 17.21 9.65 -2.90
CA ASN A 226 18.36 10.09 -2.11
C ASN A 226 18.28 9.53 -0.68
N ALA A 227 19.34 9.68 0.12
CA ALA A 227 19.32 9.27 1.53
C ALA A 227 18.31 10.04 2.38
N ASP A 228 17.92 11.25 1.97
CA ASP A 228 17.02 12.14 2.71
C ASP A 228 15.55 12.03 2.27
N THR A 229 15.22 11.04 1.46
CA THR A 229 13.87 10.83 0.95
C THR A 229 12.97 10.20 2.01
N VAL A 230 11.80 10.79 2.25
CA VAL A 230 10.74 10.23 3.09
C VAL A 230 9.60 9.77 2.23
N PHE A 231 9.18 8.53 2.44
CA PHE A 231 8.02 7.98 1.78
C PHE A 231 6.76 8.59 2.39
N SER A 232 5.95 9.20 1.53
CA SER A 232 4.72 9.84 1.95
C SER A 232 3.64 8.76 2.08
N PRO A 233 2.74 8.90 3.06
CA PRO A 233 1.58 8.02 3.18
C PRO A 233 0.47 8.30 2.18
N ALA A 234 0.54 9.45 1.50
CA ALA A 234 -0.32 9.69 0.35
C ALA A 234 0.03 8.69 -0.76
N LYS A 235 -1.01 8.19 -1.45
CA LYS A 235 -0.89 7.22 -2.54
C LYS A 235 0.21 7.62 -3.52
N SER A 236 1.12 6.69 -3.78
CA SER A 236 2.19 6.80 -4.78
C SER A 236 3.03 8.07 -4.66
N SER A 237 3.26 8.56 -3.44
CA SER A 237 3.93 9.86 -3.23
C SER A 237 5.20 9.73 -2.38
N ILE A 238 6.18 10.56 -2.70
CA ILE A 238 7.48 10.62 -2.01
C ILE A 238 7.85 12.07 -1.74
N LEU A 239 8.27 12.38 -0.51
CA LEU A 239 8.76 13.69 -0.10
C LEU A 239 10.30 13.70 -0.08
N ASP A 240 10.92 14.53 -0.92
CA ASP A 240 12.35 14.83 -0.80
C ASP A 240 12.55 15.93 0.27
N ARG A 241 13.06 15.57 1.44
CA ARG A 241 13.28 16.51 2.55
C ARG A 241 14.24 17.65 2.16
N ARG A 242 15.22 17.38 1.31
CA ARG A 242 16.24 18.37 0.96
C ARG A 242 15.65 19.49 0.10
N THR A 243 14.72 19.16 -0.79
CA THR A 243 14.12 20.13 -1.71
C THR A 243 12.72 20.58 -1.29
N GLY A 244 12.09 19.87 -0.35
CA GLY A 244 10.70 20.10 0.06
C GLY A 244 9.68 19.74 -1.03
N LYS A 245 10.08 18.99 -2.06
CA LYS A 245 9.23 18.60 -3.18
C LYS A 245 8.59 17.24 -2.94
N ILE A 246 7.33 17.13 -3.34
CA ILE A 246 6.62 15.85 -3.41
C ILE A 246 6.69 15.36 -4.86
N PHE A 247 7.04 14.09 -5.02
CA PHE A 247 7.09 13.39 -6.30
C PHE A 247 6.06 12.28 -6.30
N THR A 248 5.44 12.05 -7.45
CA THR A 248 4.61 10.87 -7.68
C THR A 248 5.48 9.74 -8.22
N VAL A 249 5.27 8.52 -7.72
CA VAL A 249 5.95 7.30 -8.13
C VAL A 249 5.01 6.53 -9.04
N GLU A 250 5.47 6.23 -10.24
CA GLU A 250 4.71 5.46 -11.22
C GLU A 250 5.58 4.37 -11.82
N MET A 251 4.95 3.31 -12.31
CA MET A 251 5.62 2.26 -13.05
C MET A 251 5.99 2.78 -14.44
N SER A 252 7.27 2.73 -14.83
CA SER A 252 7.69 3.13 -16.18
C SER A 252 7.36 2.02 -17.19
N PRO A 253 6.52 2.31 -18.22
CA PRO A 253 6.24 1.36 -19.29
C PRO A 253 7.51 0.91 -20.00
N GLU A 254 8.44 1.83 -20.25
CA GLU A 254 9.69 1.57 -20.97
C GLU A 254 10.62 0.65 -20.17
N ALA A 255 10.72 0.88 -18.85
CA ALA A 255 11.52 0.03 -17.97
C ALA A 255 10.93 -1.38 -17.90
N LEU A 256 9.59 -1.51 -17.80
CA LEU A 256 8.90 -2.80 -17.79
C LEU A 256 9.03 -3.54 -19.12
N LEU A 257 8.92 -2.84 -20.26
CA LEU A 257 9.19 -3.44 -21.58
C LEU A 257 10.64 -3.93 -21.65
N GLN A 258 11.62 -3.09 -21.28
CA GLN A 258 13.01 -3.53 -21.29
C GLN A 258 13.25 -4.74 -20.38
N PHE A 259 12.57 -4.80 -19.24
CA PHE A 259 12.64 -5.94 -18.33
C PHE A 259 12.01 -7.20 -18.94
N LEU A 260 10.83 -7.08 -19.56
CA LEU A 260 10.15 -8.16 -20.30
C LEU A 260 11.07 -8.76 -21.39
N TRP A 261 11.75 -7.90 -22.15
CA TRP A 261 12.67 -8.31 -23.21
C TRP A 261 13.98 -8.93 -22.71
N LYS A 262 14.50 -8.48 -21.56
CA LYS A 262 15.78 -8.94 -21.01
C LYS A 262 15.65 -10.18 -20.14
N SER A 263 14.50 -10.37 -19.50
CA SER A 263 14.34 -11.47 -18.56
C SER A 263 14.36 -12.82 -19.28
N LYS A 264 15.00 -13.79 -18.63
CA LYS A 264 15.09 -15.19 -19.07
C LYS A 264 14.15 -16.10 -18.28
N SER A 265 13.53 -15.57 -17.23
CA SER A 265 12.60 -16.30 -16.39
C SER A 265 11.20 -16.10 -16.95
N ASP A 266 10.53 -17.20 -17.30
CA ASP A 266 9.12 -17.14 -17.70
C ASP A 266 8.29 -16.40 -16.63
N ASN A 267 8.67 -16.51 -15.34
CA ASN A 267 7.96 -15.84 -14.25
C ASN A 267 8.01 -14.33 -14.31
N ASP A 268 9.20 -13.81 -14.54
CA ASP A 268 9.42 -12.38 -14.62
C ASP A 268 8.80 -11.82 -15.90
N GLN A 269 8.87 -12.59 -17.00
CA GLN A 269 8.23 -12.23 -18.26
C GLN A 269 6.70 -12.16 -18.12
N LEU A 270 6.09 -13.15 -17.47
CA LEU A 270 4.64 -13.18 -17.26
C LEU A 270 4.18 -12.05 -16.33
N ALA A 271 4.91 -11.81 -15.24
CA ALA A 271 4.62 -10.69 -14.33
C ALA A 271 4.72 -9.34 -15.05
N ALA A 272 5.79 -9.13 -15.82
CA ALA A 272 6.00 -7.92 -16.61
C ALA A 272 4.87 -7.72 -17.62
N LEU A 273 4.50 -8.77 -18.35
CA LEU A 273 3.42 -8.75 -19.32
C LEU A 273 2.08 -8.39 -18.67
N HIS A 274 1.73 -9.02 -17.55
CA HIS A 274 0.50 -8.73 -16.82
C HIS A 274 0.48 -7.32 -16.25
N CYS A 275 1.61 -6.82 -15.72
CA CYS A 275 1.70 -5.45 -15.23
C CYS A 275 1.49 -4.43 -16.35
N LEU A 276 2.14 -4.62 -17.50
CA LEU A 276 1.95 -3.77 -18.69
C LEU A 276 0.49 -3.76 -19.15
N LEU A 277 -0.15 -4.93 -19.23
CA LEU A 277 -1.50 -5.06 -19.77
C LEU A 277 -2.60 -4.62 -18.80
N LEU A 278 -2.45 -4.87 -17.51
CA LEU A 278 -3.51 -4.65 -16.52
C LEU A 278 -3.38 -3.31 -15.79
N HIS A 279 -2.15 -2.81 -15.60
CA HIS A 279 -1.88 -1.76 -14.61
C HIS A 279 -1.24 -0.49 -15.19
N VAL A 280 -0.47 -0.59 -16.27
CA VAL A 280 0.15 0.58 -16.93
C VAL A 280 -0.80 1.22 -17.96
N GLY A 281 -1.74 0.44 -18.49
CA GLY A 281 -2.72 0.85 -19.49
C GLY A 281 -2.24 0.62 -20.93
N SER A 282 -3.15 0.71 -21.90
CA SER A 282 -2.86 0.48 -23.33
C SER A 282 -2.73 1.80 -24.10
N THR A 283 -1.56 2.01 -24.72
CA THR A 283 -1.36 2.94 -25.84
C THR A 283 -1.10 2.12 -27.11
N GLU A 284 -1.41 2.66 -28.29
CA GLU A 284 -1.13 1.98 -29.57
C GLU A 284 0.36 1.58 -29.68
N GLU A 285 1.26 2.45 -29.21
CA GLU A 285 2.71 2.21 -29.19
C GLU A 285 3.11 1.04 -28.27
N LEU A 286 2.48 0.92 -27.10
CA LEU A 286 2.73 -0.18 -26.18
C LEU A 286 2.18 -1.50 -26.73
N GLU A 287 0.98 -1.47 -27.32
CA GLU A 287 0.40 -2.64 -27.98
C GLU A 287 1.30 -3.15 -29.10
N ASP A 288 1.82 -2.26 -29.95
CA ASP A 288 2.76 -2.61 -31.02
C ASP A 288 4.04 -3.28 -30.49
N GLN A 289 4.62 -2.74 -29.41
CA GLN A 289 5.80 -3.30 -28.76
C GLN A 289 5.54 -4.69 -28.16
N ILE A 290 4.36 -4.89 -27.56
CA ILE A 290 3.95 -6.19 -27.02
C ILE A 290 3.71 -7.20 -28.15
N ILE A 291 3.07 -6.79 -29.25
CA ILE A 291 2.85 -7.63 -30.44
C ILE A 291 4.19 -8.02 -31.07
N GLN A 292 5.14 -7.09 -31.13
CA GLN A 292 6.50 -7.38 -31.59
C GLN A 292 7.17 -8.41 -30.67
N TRP A 293 7.14 -8.20 -29.36
CA TRP A 293 7.70 -9.14 -28.39
C TRP A 293 7.08 -10.53 -28.53
N LEU A 294 5.75 -10.63 -28.65
CA LEU A 294 5.04 -11.89 -28.90
C LEU A 294 5.54 -12.57 -30.17
N SER A 295 5.67 -11.83 -31.27
CA SER A 295 6.08 -12.39 -32.57
C SER A 295 7.49 -12.99 -32.51
N GLU A 296 8.37 -12.39 -31.70
CA GLU A 296 9.75 -12.84 -31.52
C GLU A 296 9.90 -13.93 -30.45
N ASN A 297 8.96 -14.02 -29.48
CA ASN A 297 9.06 -14.90 -28.30
C ASN A 297 7.92 -15.94 -28.16
N ALA A 298 7.02 -16.05 -29.14
CA ALA A 298 5.86 -16.96 -29.09
C ALA A 298 6.21 -18.42 -28.82
N SER A 299 7.42 -18.86 -29.17
CA SER A 299 7.91 -20.22 -28.97
C SER A 299 8.99 -20.37 -27.91
N SER A 300 9.41 -19.28 -27.26
CA SER A 300 10.50 -19.28 -26.28
C SER A 300 10.04 -19.40 -24.84
N CYS A 301 8.78 -19.07 -24.54
CA CYS A 301 8.20 -19.28 -23.21
C CYS A 301 7.80 -20.75 -23.04
N PHE A 302 8.21 -21.38 -21.94
CA PHE A 302 7.98 -22.81 -21.71
C PHE A 302 6.83 -23.08 -20.72
N ALA A 303 6.56 -22.13 -19.81
CA ALA A 303 5.63 -22.28 -18.70
C ALA A 303 4.24 -21.64 -18.92
N PHE A 304 4.07 -20.83 -19.96
CA PHE A 304 2.79 -20.21 -20.33
C PHE A 304 2.72 -19.94 -21.84
N ASP A 305 1.51 -19.78 -22.37
CA ASP A 305 1.26 -19.33 -23.75
C ASP A 305 1.12 -17.80 -23.79
N PRO A 306 2.10 -17.06 -24.34
CA PRO A 306 2.05 -15.59 -24.36
C PRO A 306 0.86 -15.01 -25.13
N ILE A 307 0.42 -15.68 -26.21
CA ILE A 307 -0.70 -15.21 -27.03
C ILE A 307 -2.00 -15.33 -26.24
N GLN A 308 -2.19 -16.47 -25.56
CA GLN A 308 -3.34 -16.72 -24.71
C GLN A 308 -3.43 -15.67 -23.58
N GLU A 309 -2.33 -15.41 -22.89
CA GLU A 309 -2.30 -14.43 -21.79
C GLU A 309 -2.60 -13.00 -22.28
N VAL A 310 -2.07 -12.59 -23.45
CA VAL A 310 -2.38 -11.29 -24.04
C VAL A 310 -3.86 -11.18 -24.42
N ILE A 311 -4.46 -12.21 -25.01
CA ILE A 311 -5.89 -12.20 -25.35
C ILE A 311 -6.73 -12.05 -24.09
N ILE A 312 -6.42 -12.81 -23.02
CA ILE A 312 -7.19 -12.77 -21.78
C ILE A 312 -7.07 -11.41 -21.09
N ALA A 313 -5.85 -10.88 -20.95
CA ALA A 313 -5.63 -9.59 -20.33
C ALA A 313 -6.25 -8.44 -21.15
N SER A 314 -6.19 -8.51 -22.49
CA SER A 314 -6.83 -7.52 -23.38
C SER A 314 -8.36 -7.57 -23.30
N LEU A 315 -8.93 -8.77 -23.19
CA LEU A 315 -10.37 -8.96 -22.95
C LEU A 315 -10.77 -8.41 -21.59
N HIS A 316 -9.96 -8.64 -20.55
CA HIS A 316 -10.17 -8.05 -19.25
C HIS A 316 -10.21 -6.52 -19.33
N TRP A 317 -9.21 -5.89 -19.97
CA TRP A 317 -9.19 -4.43 -20.14
C TRP A 317 -10.44 -3.89 -20.83
N LYS A 318 -10.90 -4.55 -21.90
CA LYS A 318 -12.05 -4.08 -22.70
C LYS A 318 -13.41 -4.39 -22.08
N LEU A 319 -13.53 -5.43 -21.26
CA LEU A 319 -14.81 -5.92 -20.73
C LEU A 319 -15.01 -5.66 -19.22
N CYS A 320 -13.94 -5.49 -18.44
CA CYS A 320 -14.00 -5.43 -16.98
C CYS A 320 -13.91 -4.03 -16.37
N LEU A 321 -13.88 -2.95 -17.17
CA LEU A 321 -14.21 -1.61 -16.66
C LEU A 321 -15.61 -1.57 -15.99
N GLU A 322 -16.45 -2.60 -16.19
CA GLU A 322 -17.80 -2.70 -15.64
C GLU A 322 -18.06 -3.91 -14.72
N SER A 323 -17.15 -4.88 -14.54
CA SER A 323 -17.46 -6.08 -13.70
C SER A 323 -16.26 -6.79 -13.06
N SER A 324 -16.48 -7.27 -11.82
CA SER A 324 -15.56 -8.04 -10.94
C SER A 324 -15.30 -9.49 -11.37
N HIS A 325 -15.35 -9.79 -12.67
CA HIS A 325 -15.36 -11.15 -13.19
C HIS A 325 -14.00 -11.70 -13.65
N LEU A 326 -12.88 -11.05 -13.31
CA LEU A 326 -11.53 -11.56 -13.61
C LEU A 326 -11.33 -12.99 -13.08
N ASP A 327 -11.92 -13.34 -11.93
CA ASP A 327 -11.91 -14.71 -11.38
C ASP A 327 -12.43 -15.78 -12.35
N LYS A 328 -13.35 -15.42 -13.27
CA LYS A 328 -13.87 -16.35 -14.28
C LYS A 328 -12.92 -16.50 -15.46
N LEU A 329 -12.17 -15.45 -15.80
CA LEU A 329 -11.17 -15.47 -16.87
C LEU A 329 -9.87 -16.16 -16.43
N LEU A 330 -9.51 -16.09 -15.14
CA LEU A 330 -8.37 -16.78 -14.55
C LEU A 330 -8.40 -18.31 -14.80
N LEU A 331 -9.58 -18.91 -14.91
CA LEU A 331 -9.74 -20.35 -15.24
C LEU A 331 -9.18 -20.72 -16.61
N TYR A 332 -9.12 -19.76 -17.53
CA TYR A 332 -8.63 -19.94 -18.89
C TYR A 332 -7.18 -19.51 -19.03
N THR A 333 -6.51 -19.11 -17.96
CA THR A 333 -5.10 -18.71 -18.00
C THR A 333 -4.19 -19.90 -17.69
N SER A 334 -2.89 -19.76 -17.98
CA SER A 334 -1.86 -20.74 -17.59
C SER A 334 -1.51 -20.67 -16.10
N LEU A 335 -2.08 -19.70 -15.37
CA LEU A 335 -1.75 -19.30 -13.99
C LEU A 335 -2.08 -20.34 -12.90
N PRO A 336 -3.11 -21.22 -13.00
CA PRO A 336 -3.39 -22.22 -11.96
C PRO A 336 -2.24 -23.19 -11.70
N ASN A 337 -1.33 -23.37 -12.67
CA ASN A 337 -0.16 -24.24 -12.57
C ASN A 337 1.06 -23.55 -11.93
N TRP A 338 0.93 -22.27 -11.58
CA TRP A 338 2.01 -21.44 -11.09
C TRP A 338 2.00 -21.33 -9.57
N LYS A 339 2.45 -22.42 -8.95
CA LYS A 339 2.66 -22.53 -7.50
C LYS A 339 4.14 -22.52 -7.11
N LYS A 340 5.03 -22.13 -8.04
CA LYS A 340 6.47 -22.10 -7.77
C LYS A 340 6.82 -20.87 -6.96
N ASP A 341 7.68 -21.05 -5.98
CA ASP A 341 8.21 -19.98 -5.15
C ASP A 341 9.00 -18.97 -5.99
N ILE A 342 9.02 -17.71 -5.54
CA ILE A 342 9.85 -16.67 -6.14
C ILE A 342 11.31 -16.97 -5.79
N PRO A 343 12.23 -17.07 -6.77
CA PRO A 343 13.64 -17.30 -6.47
C PRO A 343 14.21 -16.25 -5.53
N GLY A 344 14.87 -16.68 -4.45
CA GLY A 344 15.49 -15.76 -3.48
C GLY A 344 14.56 -15.25 -2.37
N ILE A 345 13.29 -15.67 -2.34
CA ILE A 345 12.35 -15.33 -1.27
C ILE A 345 11.64 -16.59 -0.77
N LEU A 346 11.63 -16.77 0.55
CA LEU A 346 10.72 -17.71 1.19
C LEU A 346 9.39 -16.99 1.49
N CYS A 347 8.27 -17.61 1.11
CA CYS A 347 6.94 -17.09 1.40
C CYS A 347 6.16 -18.07 2.29
N GLU A 348 5.70 -17.61 3.45
CA GLU A 348 4.81 -18.34 4.34
C GLU A 348 3.43 -17.67 4.35
N MET A 349 2.36 -18.48 4.30
CA MET A 349 0.98 -17.98 4.27
C MET A 349 0.21 -18.46 5.49
N TYR A 350 -0.54 -17.54 6.10
CA TYR A 350 -1.38 -17.80 7.27
C TYR A 350 -2.78 -17.26 7.03
N PHE A 351 -3.81 -18.02 7.40
CA PHE A 351 -5.18 -17.50 7.39
C PHE A 351 -5.38 -16.55 8.55
N ILE A 352 -6.07 -15.44 8.29
CA ILE A 352 -6.41 -14.44 9.31
C ILE A 352 -7.92 -14.19 9.27
N SER A 353 -8.45 -13.62 10.35
CA SER A 353 -9.86 -13.27 10.41
C SER A 353 -10.19 -12.12 9.44
N LEU A 354 -11.32 -12.24 8.74
CA LEU A 354 -11.81 -11.18 7.87
C LEU A 354 -12.29 -9.97 8.70
N PRO A 355 -12.13 -8.74 8.18
CA PRO A 355 -12.65 -7.54 8.82
C PRO A 355 -14.18 -7.58 8.89
N SER A 356 -14.73 -7.09 10.00
CA SER A 356 -16.15 -6.82 10.16
C SER A 356 -16.48 -5.40 9.68
N LEU A 357 -17.44 -5.28 8.77
CA LEU A 357 -17.96 -3.99 8.32
C LEU A 357 -19.13 -3.57 9.22
N LYS A 358 -19.07 -2.35 9.75
CA LYS A 358 -20.05 -1.84 10.73
C LYS A 358 -21.14 -0.96 10.11
N VAL A 359 -21.05 -0.69 8.81
CA VAL A 359 -22.06 0.12 8.11
C VAL A 359 -23.17 -0.78 7.59
N SER A 360 -24.42 -0.48 7.95
CA SER A 360 -25.58 -1.08 7.28
C SER A 360 -25.69 -0.49 5.87
N LEU A 361 -25.59 -1.35 4.85
CA LEU A 361 -25.98 -0.99 3.48
C LEU A 361 -27.43 -0.49 3.53
N HIS A 362 -27.63 0.82 3.41
CA HIS A 362 -28.95 1.33 3.05
C HIS A 362 -29.25 0.81 1.64
N ASN A 363 -30.12 -0.20 1.59
CA ASN A 363 -30.64 -0.87 0.40
C ASN A 363 -30.63 0.02 -0.86
N LYS A 364 -29.71 -0.28 -1.78
CA LYS A 364 -30.03 -0.28 -3.20
C LYS A 364 -29.85 -1.70 -3.69
N ASN A 365 -30.99 -2.32 -4.00
CA ASN A 365 -31.16 -3.67 -4.52
C ASN A 365 -29.95 -4.14 -5.36
N ILE A 366 -29.17 -5.07 -4.81
CA ILE A 366 -28.40 -6.01 -5.62
C ILE A 366 -29.01 -7.37 -5.33
N VAL A 367 -29.83 -7.80 -6.28
CA VAL A 367 -30.26 -9.18 -6.41
C VAL A 367 -28.99 -9.99 -6.64
N THR A 368 -28.67 -10.87 -5.69
CA THR A 368 -27.70 -11.96 -5.90
C THR A 368 -28.18 -12.83 -7.07
N MET A 369 -27.38 -12.86 -8.14
CA MET A 369 -27.28 -13.98 -9.08
C MET A 369 -25.82 -14.32 -9.31
#